data_AF-A0A3C1FZ84-F1
#
_entry.id   AF-A0A3C1FZ84-F1
#
_cell.length_a   1.000
_cell.length_b   1.000
_cell.length_c   1.000
_cell.angle_alpha   90.00
_cell.angle_beta   90.00
_cell.angle_gamma   90.00
#
_symmetry.space_group_name_H-M   'P 1'
#
loop_
_entity.id
_entity.type
_entity.pdbx_description
1 polymer ?
#
loop_
_entity_poly.entity_id
_entity_poly.type
_entity_poly.pdbx_seq_one_letter_code
_entity_poly.pdbx_strand_id
1 'polypeptide(L)'
;MSDGLKKASLLLRVFAKALDFILIALVTEMVPKAGFYAGLSYLLISDGLFDGRSIGKRLMGLRVVSTAAGIPCSMKESIVRNAPLGSGLLLYRVPLIGWILTVIILAVEFLILLGSKDGMRLGDELAKTLVIEGTPLKNETREP
;
A
#
# COMPACT_ATOMS: atom_id res chain seq x y z
N MET A 1 -4.91 52.10 -30.64
CA MET A 1 -5.73 51.76 -29.47
C MET A 1 -4.85 50.94 -28.53
N SER A 2 -4.05 51.60 -27.67
CA SER A 2 -3.22 50.88 -26.70
C SER A 2 -3.98 50.86 -25.38
N ASP A 3 -4.68 49.77 -25.11
CA ASP A 3 -5.21 49.53 -23.77
C ASP A 3 -4.02 49.46 -22.81
N GLY A 4 -3.85 50.53 -22.03
CA GLY A 4 -2.71 50.73 -21.16
C GLY A 4 -2.77 49.76 -19.98
N LEU A 5 -1.84 48.83 -19.92
CA LEU A 5 -1.68 47.92 -18.78
C LEU A 5 -1.58 48.72 -17.47
N LYS A 6 -2.58 48.61 -16.58
CA LYS A 6 -2.57 49.29 -15.27
C LYS A 6 -1.72 48.50 -14.28
N LYS A 7 -0.67 49.14 -13.75
CA LYS A 7 0.27 48.51 -12.80
C LYS A 7 -0.45 48.19 -11.47
N ALA A 8 -0.47 46.91 -11.07
CA ALA A 8 -1.02 46.51 -9.77
C ALA A 8 -0.21 47.09 -8.59
N SER A 9 -0.90 47.47 -7.51
CA SER A 9 -0.25 47.95 -6.29
C SER A 9 0.65 46.88 -5.66
N LEU A 10 1.72 47.31 -4.99
CA LEU A 10 2.65 46.39 -4.33
C LEU A 10 1.93 45.52 -3.30
N LEU A 11 0.96 46.08 -2.57
CA LEU A 11 0.15 45.35 -1.59
C LEU A 11 -0.61 44.18 -2.21
N LEU A 12 -1.23 44.37 -3.38
CA LEU A 12 -1.95 43.30 -4.09
C LEU A 12 -1.01 42.17 -4.52
N ARG A 13 0.23 42.49 -4.91
CA ARG A 13 1.24 41.49 -5.28
C ARG A 13 1.69 40.67 -4.09
N VAL A 14 1.92 41.33 -2.94
CA VAL A 14 2.29 40.66 -1.69
C VAL A 14 1.15 39.76 -1.21
N PHE A 15 -0.10 40.24 -1.27
CA PHE A 15 -1.27 39.45 -0.89
C PHE A 15 -1.46 38.23 -1.79
N ALA A 16 -1.31 38.39 -3.10
CA ALA A 16 -1.34 37.27 -4.04
C ALA A 16 -0.27 36.22 -3.70
N LYS A 17 0.96 36.66 -3.38
CA LYS A 17 2.02 35.74 -2.96
C LYS A 17 1.74 35.06 -1.63
N ALA A 18 1.14 35.77 -0.67
CA ALA A 18 0.73 35.15 0.59
C ALA A 18 -0.31 34.04 0.36
N LEU A 19 -1.28 34.27 -0.52
CA LEU A 19 -2.26 33.25 -0.90
C LEU A 19 -1.61 32.03 -1.57
N ASP A 20 -0.70 32.26 -2.52
CA ASP A 20 0.07 31.18 -3.15
C ASP A 20 0.82 30.34 -2.10
N PHE A 21 1.49 30.98 -1.14
CA PHE A 21 2.21 30.28 -0.07
C PHE A 21 1.28 29.51 0.87
N ILE A 22 0.09 30.03 1.17
CA ILE A 22 -0.92 29.30 1.95
C ILE A 22 -1.36 28.04 1.20
N LEU A 23 -1.64 28.14 -0.11
CA LEU A 23 -1.99 26.98 -0.93
C LEU A 23 -0.86 25.95 -0.97
N ILE A 24 0.39 26.39 -1.14
CA ILE A 24 1.57 25.50 -1.10
C ILE A 24 1.69 24.81 0.25
N ALA A 25 1.53 25.54 1.36
CA ALA A 25 1.61 24.97 2.71
C ALA A 25 0.52 23.91 2.94
N LEU A 26 -0.72 24.19 2.50
CA LEU A 26 -1.84 23.24 2.58
C LEU A 26 -1.56 21.96 1.79
N VAL A 27 -1.13 22.09 0.53
CA VAL A 27 -0.80 20.95 -0.33
C VAL A 27 0.35 20.13 0.27
N THR A 28 1.39 20.81 0.76
CA THR A 28 2.57 20.16 1.36
C THR A 28 2.22 19.38 2.62
N GLU A 29 1.22 19.82 3.39
CA GLU A 29 0.79 19.11 4.60
C GLU A 29 -0.23 17.98 4.31
N MET A 30 -1.14 18.19 3.34
CA MET A 30 -2.22 17.25 3.06
C MET A 30 -1.78 16.07 2.20
N VAL A 31 -0.99 16.31 1.15
CA VAL A 31 -0.61 15.26 0.18
C VAL A 31 0.18 14.12 0.83
N PRO A 32 1.20 14.37 1.68
CA PRO A 32 1.93 13.28 2.34
C PRO A 32 1.05 12.46 3.28
N LYS A 33 0.13 13.11 4.02
CA LYS A 33 -0.80 12.41 4.91
C LYS A 33 -1.79 11.54 4.12
N ALA A 34 -2.39 12.10 3.07
CA ALA A 34 -3.29 11.37 2.20
C ALA A 34 -2.57 10.18 1.53
N GLY A 35 -1.35 10.40 1.03
CA GLY A 35 -0.52 9.35 0.44
C GLY A 35 -0.21 8.22 1.42
N PHE A 36 0.10 8.55 2.68
CA PHE A 36 0.33 7.56 3.73
C PHE A 36 -0.89 6.66 3.95
N TYR A 37 -2.08 7.25 4.15
CA TYR A 37 -3.30 6.46 4.38
C TYR A 37 -3.77 5.70 3.14
N ALA A 38 -3.55 6.25 1.94
CA ALA A 38 -3.81 5.54 0.69
C ALA A 38 -2.90 4.30 0.56
N GLY A 39 -1.61 4.46 0.87
CA GLY A 39 -0.64 3.36 0.89
C GLY A 39 -0.98 2.29 1.93
N LEU A 40 -1.34 2.69 3.16
CA LEU A 40 -1.78 1.77 4.20
C LEU A 40 -3.05 1.01 3.78
N SER A 41 -4.04 1.71 3.23
CA SER A 41 -5.28 1.09 2.76
C SER A 41 -4.99 0.08 1.65
N TYR A 42 -4.15 0.45 0.68
CA TYR A 42 -3.72 -0.46 -0.37
C TYR A 42 -3.01 -1.69 0.20
N LEU A 43 -2.03 -1.51 1.10
CA LEU A 43 -1.33 -2.62 1.76
C LEU A 43 -2.32 -3.62 2.39
N LEU A 44 -3.32 -3.11 3.12
CA LEU A 44 -4.30 -3.95 3.83
C LEU A 44 -5.23 -4.70 2.87
N ILE A 45 -5.73 -4.07 1.81
CA ILE A 45 -6.77 -4.67 0.96
C ILE A 45 -6.23 -5.32 -0.32
N SER A 46 -4.97 -5.06 -0.69
CA SER A 46 -4.43 -5.37 -2.03
C SER A 46 -4.54 -6.83 -2.42
N ASP A 47 -4.41 -7.76 -1.47
CA ASP A 47 -4.47 -9.19 -1.76
C ASP A 47 -5.88 -9.74 -1.87
N GLY A 48 -6.90 -8.98 -1.50
CA GLY A 48 -8.27 -9.35 -1.80
C GLY A 48 -8.71 -8.90 -3.20
N LEU A 49 -7.93 -8.04 -3.86
CA LEU A 49 -8.24 -7.53 -5.20
C LEU A 49 -7.89 -8.57 -6.26
N PHE A 50 -8.38 -8.39 -7.49
CA PHE A 50 -7.95 -9.15 -8.69
C PHE A 50 -7.82 -10.67 -8.48
N ASP A 51 -8.84 -11.29 -7.88
CA ASP A 51 -8.88 -12.73 -7.55
C ASP A 51 -7.72 -13.22 -6.66
N GLY A 52 -7.47 -12.49 -5.59
CA GLY A 52 -6.48 -12.86 -4.57
C GLY A 52 -5.09 -12.28 -4.82
N ARG A 53 -4.96 -11.16 -5.52
CA ARG A 53 -3.69 -10.66 -6.06
C ARG A 53 -3.55 -9.16 -5.89
N SER A 54 -2.47 -8.73 -5.26
CA SER A 54 -1.95 -7.36 -5.40
C SER A 54 -1.33 -7.15 -6.78
N ILE A 55 -1.03 -5.89 -7.14
CA ILE A 55 -0.44 -5.56 -8.45
C ILE A 55 0.92 -6.25 -8.63
N GLY A 56 1.79 -6.19 -7.62
CA GLY A 56 3.09 -6.85 -7.66
C GLY A 56 2.96 -8.37 -7.84
N LYS A 57 2.04 -9.00 -7.10
CA LYS A 57 1.78 -10.44 -7.25
C LYS A 57 1.23 -10.79 -8.63
N ARG A 58 0.36 -9.95 -9.19
CA ARG A 58 -0.16 -10.14 -10.55
C ARG A 58 0.97 -10.11 -11.59
N LEU A 59 1.93 -9.20 -11.45
CA LEU A 59 3.10 -9.13 -12.34
C LEU A 59 4.03 -10.34 -12.19
N MET A 60 4.14 -10.88 -10.98
CA MET A 60 4.95 -12.07 -10.67
C MET A 60 4.22 -13.40 -10.89
N GLY A 61 2.96 -13.36 -11.38
CA GLY A 61 2.16 -14.58 -11.55
C GLY A 61 1.77 -15.27 -10.25
N LEU A 62 1.74 -14.57 -9.11
CA LEU A 62 1.39 -15.12 -7.79
C LEU A 62 -0.07 -14.83 -7.42
N ARG A 63 -0.64 -15.67 -6.54
CA ARG A 63 -1.97 -15.44 -5.95
C ARG A 63 -2.05 -15.93 -4.51
N VAL A 64 -2.93 -15.30 -3.73
CA VAL A 64 -3.27 -15.67 -2.37
C VAL A 64 -4.58 -16.43 -2.37
N VAL A 65 -4.60 -17.58 -1.69
CA VAL A 65 -5.78 -18.42 -1.53
C VAL A 65 -6.02 -18.72 -0.04
N SER A 66 -7.28 -18.91 0.33
CA SER A 66 -7.67 -19.39 1.65
C SER A 66 -7.27 -20.85 1.81
N THR A 67 -6.57 -21.22 2.88
CA THR A 67 -6.16 -22.61 3.12
C THR A 67 -7.34 -23.52 3.45
N ALA A 68 -8.44 -22.96 3.95
CA ALA A 68 -9.64 -23.72 4.28
C ALA A 68 -10.48 -24.09 3.05
N ALA A 69 -10.61 -23.16 2.09
CA ALA A 69 -11.54 -23.30 0.97
C ALA A 69 -10.86 -23.38 -0.41
N GLY A 70 -9.56 -23.07 -0.52
CA GLY A 70 -8.81 -23.06 -1.79
C GLY A 70 -9.23 -21.96 -2.77
N ILE A 71 -10.14 -21.07 -2.35
CA ILE A 71 -10.65 -19.96 -3.15
C ILE A 71 -9.75 -18.71 -2.99
N PRO A 72 -9.81 -17.75 -3.94
CA PRO A 72 -9.14 -16.47 -3.79
C PRO A 72 -9.34 -15.82 -2.42
N CYS A 73 -8.28 -15.19 -1.91
CA CYS A 73 -8.33 -14.39 -0.69
C CYS A 73 -9.40 -13.29 -0.78
N SER A 74 -10.24 -13.18 0.24
CA SER A 74 -11.24 -12.13 0.39
C SER A 74 -10.65 -10.82 0.94
N MET A 75 -11.39 -9.71 0.86
CA MET A 75 -11.01 -8.43 1.48
C MET A 75 -10.69 -8.58 2.97
N LYS A 76 -11.50 -9.35 3.70
CA LYS A 76 -11.34 -9.54 5.15
C LYS A 76 -10.06 -10.32 5.45
N GLU A 77 -9.82 -11.41 4.73
CA GLU A 77 -8.60 -12.20 4.87
C GLU A 77 -7.37 -11.37 4.51
N SER A 78 -7.43 -10.56 3.45
CA SER A 78 -6.33 -9.65 3.08
C SER A 78 -5.99 -8.66 4.21
N ILE A 79 -7.00 -8.06 4.84
CA ILE A 79 -6.78 -7.11 5.95
C ILE A 79 -6.11 -7.84 7.12
N VAL A 80 -6.61 -9.01 7.53
CA VAL A 80 -6.01 -9.79 8.64
C VAL A 80 -4.58 -10.21 8.30
N ARG A 81 -4.37 -10.69 7.06
CA ARG A 81 -3.07 -11.13 6.55
C ARG A 81 -2.04 -10.00 6.54
N ASN A 82 -2.45 -8.80 6.16
CA ASN A 82 -1.58 -7.64 6.07
C ASN A 82 -1.57 -6.79 7.35
N ALA A 83 -2.36 -7.13 8.37
CA ALA A 83 -2.44 -6.38 9.62
C ALA A 83 -1.08 -6.24 10.34
N PRO A 84 -0.20 -7.25 10.42
CA PRO A 84 1.09 -7.06 11.08
C PRO A 84 1.99 -6.09 10.31
N LEU A 85 2.05 -6.19 8.97
CA LEU A 85 2.79 -5.22 8.16
C LEU A 85 2.17 -3.81 8.22
N GLY A 86 0.83 -3.73 8.24
CA GLY A 86 0.08 -2.49 8.39
C GLY A 86 0.30 -1.82 9.75
N SER A 87 0.38 -2.60 10.84
CA SER A 87 0.72 -2.08 12.16
C SER A 87 2.17 -1.60 12.20
N GLY A 88 3.10 -2.31 11.55
CA GLY A 88 4.46 -1.84 11.33
C GLY A 88 4.52 -0.49 10.62
N LEU A 89 3.72 -0.28 9.58
CA LEU A 89 3.63 1.00 8.86
C LEU A 89 3.04 2.12 9.73
N LEU A 90 2.02 1.82 10.54
CA LEU A 90 1.45 2.77 11.50
C LEU A 90 2.46 3.19 12.57
N LEU A 91 3.16 2.21 13.15
CA LEU A 91 4.18 2.45 14.17
C LEU A 91 5.34 3.30 13.64
N TYR A 92 5.71 3.14 12.36
CA TYR A 92 6.77 3.93 11.74
C TYR A 92 6.54 5.45 11.83
N ARG A 93 5.29 5.90 12.03
CA ARG A 93 4.96 7.32 12.23
C ARG A 93 5.50 7.89 13.54
N VAL A 94 5.80 7.04 14.54
CA VAL A 94 6.36 7.40 15.84
C VAL A 94 7.89 7.29 15.77
N PRO A 95 8.64 8.40 15.86
CA PRO A 95 10.09 8.37 15.80
C PRO A 95 10.70 7.52 16.93
N LEU A 96 11.91 6.98 16.69
CA LEU A 96 12.68 6.15 17.62
C LEU A 96 12.01 4.81 17.96
N ILE A 97 11.02 4.82 18.87
CA ILE A 97 10.36 3.60 19.37
C ILE A 97 9.59 2.91 18.24
N GLY A 98 8.81 3.68 17.47
CA GLY A 98 8.02 3.14 16.38
C GLY A 98 8.90 2.50 15.30
N TRP A 99 10.03 3.12 14.96
CA TRP A 99 10.98 2.57 13.98
C TRP A 99 11.58 1.24 14.44
N ILE A 100 12.00 1.15 15.72
CA ILE A 100 12.52 -0.09 16.30
C ILE A 100 11.43 -1.18 16.23
N LEU A 101 10.20 -0.86 16.63
CA LEU A 101 9.10 -1.82 16.58
C LEU A 101 8.76 -2.25 15.15
N THR A 102 8.78 -1.34 14.18
CA THR A 102 8.59 -1.68 12.75
C THR A 102 9.64 -2.67 12.29
N VAL A 103 10.93 -2.44 12.61
CA VAL A 103 12.02 -3.36 12.26
C VAL A 103 11.82 -4.72 12.92
N ILE A 104 11.42 -4.76 14.19
CA ILE A 104 11.13 -6.00 14.89
C ILE A 104 9.99 -6.77 14.20
N ILE A 105 8.89 -6.11 13.86
CA ILE A 105 7.76 -6.73 13.17
C ILE A 105 8.19 -7.33 11.83
N LEU A 106 8.95 -6.57 11.02
CA LEU A 106 9.45 -7.04 9.74
C LEU A 106 10.41 -8.23 9.91
N ALA A 107 11.30 -8.18 10.90
CA ALA A 107 12.21 -9.27 11.21
C ALA A 107 11.44 -10.52 11.65
N VAL A 108 10.45 -10.40 12.52
CA VAL A 108 9.61 -11.52 12.98
C VAL A 108 8.85 -12.15 11.81
N GLU A 109 8.17 -11.35 11.00
CA GLU A 109 7.46 -11.83 9.80
C GLU A 109 8.41 -12.59 8.86
N PHE A 110 9.62 -12.05 8.64
CA PHE A 110 10.63 -12.68 7.78
C PHE A 110 11.22 -13.96 8.37
N LEU A 111 11.51 -13.99 9.68
CA LEU A 111 12.04 -15.17 10.35
C LEU A 111 11.02 -16.32 10.34
N ILE A 112 9.74 -16.03 10.57
CA ILE A 112 8.66 -17.02 10.49
C ILE A 112 8.55 -17.54 9.06
N LEU A 113 8.58 -16.65 8.06
CA LEU A 113 8.54 -17.02 6.65
C LEU A 113 9.67 -18.01 6.29
N LEU A 114 10.90 -17.75 6.75
CA LEU A 114 12.05 -18.63 6.50
C LEU A 114 11.93 -19.99 7.20
N GLY A 115 11.32 -20.02 8.39
CA GLY A 115 11.12 -21.24 9.16
C GLY A 115 9.88 -22.05 8.75
N SER A 116 8.99 -21.46 7.95
CA SER A 116 7.72 -22.08 7.56
C SER A 116 7.91 -23.07 6.43
N LYS A 117 7.47 -24.31 6.65
CA LYS A 117 7.50 -25.38 5.63
C LYS A 117 6.67 -25.01 4.39
N ASP A 118 5.59 -24.28 4.61
CA ASP A 118 4.65 -23.87 3.57
C ASP A 118 4.93 -22.45 3.07
N GLY A 119 6.01 -21.79 3.52
CA GLY A 119 6.32 -20.41 3.17
C GLY A 119 5.26 -19.42 3.64
N MET A 120 4.61 -19.69 4.78
CA MET A 120 3.67 -18.78 5.43
C MET A 120 4.41 -17.86 6.39
N ARG A 121 4.05 -16.58 6.41
CA ARG A 121 4.46 -15.64 7.47
C ARG A 121 3.36 -15.52 8.53
N LEU A 122 3.61 -14.76 9.61
CA LEU A 122 2.65 -14.58 10.71
C LEU A 122 1.27 -14.14 10.21
N GLY A 123 1.23 -13.17 9.31
CA GLY A 123 -0.04 -12.72 8.74
C GLY A 123 -0.79 -13.82 7.97
N ASP A 124 -0.08 -14.66 7.23
CA ASP A 124 -0.67 -15.77 6.48
C ASP A 124 -1.28 -16.82 7.44
N GLU A 125 -0.60 -17.13 8.54
CA GLU A 125 -1.12 -18.03 9.57
C GLU A 125 -2.37 -17.47 10.25
N LEU A 126 -2.35 -16.18 10.61
CA LEU A 126 -3.49 -15.49 11.23
C LEU A 126 -4.73 -15.45 10.32
N ALA A 127 -4.51 -15.23 9.03
CA ALA A 127 -5.58 -15.16 8.04
C ALA A 127 -5.98 -16.54 7.47
N LYS A 128 -5.24 -17.60 7.81
CA LYS A 128 -5.36 -18.93 7.19
C LYS A 128 -5.27 -18.84 5.67
N THR A 129 -4.25 -18.17 5.17
CA THR A 129 -4.00 -17.99 3.74
C THR A 129 -2.64 -18.54 3.32
N LEU A 130 -2.51 -18.85 2.03
CA LEU A 130 -1.27 -19.30 1.42
C LEU A 130 -1.02 -18.55 0.11
N VAL A 131 0.24 -18.26 -0.19
CA VAL A 131 0.66 -17.71 -1.48
C VAL A 131 1.08 -18.86 -2.38
N ILE A 132 0.45 -18.98 -3.54
CA ILE A 132 0.75 -20.00 -4.54
C ILE A 132 1.12 -19.34 -5.87
N GLU A 133 1.85 -20.08 -6.70
CA GLU A 133 2.04 -19.73 -8.11
C GLU A 133 0.67 -19.81 -8.81
N GLY A 134 0.28 -18.71 -9.43
CA GLY A 134 -0.87 -18.69 -10.33
C GLY A 134 -0.51 -19.50 -11.56
N THR A 135 -1.38 -20.43 -11.93
CA THR A 135 -1.26 -21.15 -13.20
C THR A 135 -1.05 -20.11 -14.31
N PRO A 136 -0.01 -20.24 -15.15
CA PRO A 136 0.14 -19.39 -16.33
C PRO A 136 -1.17 -19.46 -17.11
N LEU A 137 -1.62 -18.34 -17.70
CA LEU A 137 -2.71 -18.38 -18.67
C LEU A 137 -2.30 -19.37 -19.76
N LYS A 138 -2.86 -20.58 -19.73
CA LYS A 138 -2.79 -21.54 -20.82
C LYS A 138 -3.74 -21.05 -21.92
N ASN A 139 -3.31 -20.01 -22.62
CA ASN A 139 -3.83 -19.56 -23.90
C ASN A 139 -2.63 -19.58 -24.86
N GLU A 140 -2.51 -20.37 -25.92
CA GLU A 140 -3.36 -21.35 -26.57
C GLU A 140 -2.42 -22.42 -27.12
N THR A 141 -2.44 -23.63 -26.55
CA THR A 141 -2.06 -24.84 -27.29
C THR A 141 -3.34 -25.65 -27.43
N ARG A 142 -4.06 -25.35 -28.51
CA ARG A 142 -4.95 -26.26 -29.23
C ARG A 142 -4.52 -26.02 -30.70
N GLU A 143 -3.42 -26.60 -31.16
CA GLU A 143 -3.30 -27.95 -31.78
C GLU A 143 -4.37 -28.24 -32.85
N PRO A 144 -4.11 -29.09 -33.87
CA PRO A 144 -2.86 -29.50 -34.52
C PRO A 144 -2.81 -29.18 -36.03
#